data_AF-A0A6H1FJC8-F1
#
_entry.id   AF-A0A6H1FJC8-F1
#
_cell.length_a   1.000
_cell.length_b   1.000
_cell.length_c   1.000
_cell.angle_alpha   90.00
_cell.angle_beta   90.00
_cell.angle_gamma   90.00
#
_symmetry.space_group_name_H-M   'P 1'
#
loop_
_entity.id
_entity.type
_entity.pdbx_description
1 polymer ?
#
loop_
_entity_poly.entity_id
_entity_poly.type
_entity_poly.pdbx_seq_one_letter_code
_entity_poly.pdbx_strand_id
1 'polypeptide(L)'
;MKRSAVLLLATCWCASVAHGEEVEIPGLLTDHTVTSVGHSFYRAFSDKWESDFTGNLTINERPSARWGSWITITAGQDVVYQAFLFPTKRDFDKNVEVALVHTDEALKRRLIDKQLLSTGDLTHDEF
;
A
#
# COMPACT_ATOMS: atom_id res chain seq x y z
N MET A 1 -6.81 63.83 40.65
CA MET A 1 -7.77 62.78 41.06
C MET A 1 -8.04 61.90 39.84
N LYS A 2 -7.71 60.61 39.94
CA LYS A 2 -7.69 59.63 38.84
C LYS A 2 -9.10 59.06 38.65
N ARG A 3 -9.60 59.00 37.41
CA ARG A 3 -10.75 58.15 37.06
C ARG A 3 -10.45 57.40 35.76
N SER A 4 -10.15 56.12 35.96
CA SER A 4 -9.99 55.09 34.94
C SER A 4 -11.31 54.81 34.22
N ALA A 5 -11.23 54.46 32.92
CA ALA A 5 -12.25 53.71 32.20
C ALA A 5 -11.56 53.03 31.00
N VAL A 6 -10.92 51.87 31.24
CA VAL A 6 -11.35 50.52 30.80
C VAL A 6 -11.39 50.39 29.27
N LEU A 7 -10.27 49.94 28.71
CA LEU A 7 -10.17 49.37 27.35
C LEU A 7 -10.74 47.94 27.39
N LEU A 8 -11.82 47.68 26.66
CA LEU A 8 -12.30 46.32 26.40
C LEU A 8 -11.48 45.70 25.26
N LEU A 9 -10.46 44.92 25.61
CA LEU A 9 -9.77 44.04 24.67
C LEU A 9 -10.65 42.80 24.45
N ALA A 10 -11.31 42.73 23.29
CA ALA A 10 -11.95 41.50 22.82
C ALA A 10 -10.86 40.53 22.33
N THR A 11 -10.40 39.64 23.19
CA THR A 11 -9.52 38.53 22.80
C THR A 11 -10.35 37.47 22.07
N CYS A 12 -10.25 37.49 20.75
CA CYS A 12 -10.75 36.43 19.87
C CYS A 12 -9.95 35.15 20.12
N TRP A 13 -10.58 34.18 20.76
CA TRP A 13 -10.01 32.85 20.96
C TRP A 13 -10.13 32.09 19.64
N CYS A 14 -9.09 32.14 18.81
CA CYS A 14 -8.98 31.23 17.67
C CYS A 14 -8.74 29.82 18.22
N ALA A 15 -9.80 29.02 18.30
CA ALA A 15 -9.66 27.59 18.49
C ALA A 15 -8.99 27.01 17.24
N SER A 16 -7.69 26.70 17.36
CA SER A 16 -7.01 25.93 16.33
C SER A 16 -7.58 24.52 16.39
N VAL A 17 -8.46 24.18 15.44
CA VAL A 17 -8.90 22.80 15.23
C VAL A 17 -7.68 22.06 14.69
N ALA A 18 -6.99 21.35 15.58
CA ALA A 18 -5.98 20.39 15.20
C ALA A 18 -6.70 19.31 14.37
N HIS A 19 -6.52 19.35 13.06
CA HIS A 19 -6.86 18.23 12.19
C HIS A 19 -5.85 17.15 12.53
N GLY A 20 -6.26 16.20 13.38
CA GLY A 20 -5.50 14.96 13.51
C GLY A 20 -5.54 14.28 12.15
N GLU A 21 -4.39 14.15 11.51
CA GLU A 21 -4.27 13.27 10.34
C GLU A 21 -4.71 11.87 10.81
N GLU A 22 -5.80 11.39 10.22
CA GLU A 22 -6.27 10.03 10.46
C GLU A 22 -5.14 9.11 10.00
N VAL A 23 -4.54 8.39 10.95
CA VAL A 23 -3.51 7.40 10.63
C VAL A 23 -4.21 6.31 9.84
N GLU A 24 -4.02 6.33 8.53
CA GLU A 24 -4.53 5.27 7.66
C GLU A 24 -3.93 3.94 8.13
N ILE A 25 -4.81 2.98 8.44
CA ILE A 25 -4.36 1.66 8.88
C ILE A 25 -3.79 0.96 7.64
N PRO A 26 -2.48 0.64 7.62
CA PRO A 26 -1.89 -0.02 6.47
C PRO A 26 -2.53 -1.40 6.28
N GLY A 27 -2.68 -1.79 5.01
CA GLY A 27 -3.17 -3.11 4.66
C GLY A 27 -2.29 -4.24 5.20
N LEU A 28 -2.85 -5.44 5.33
CA LEU A 28 -2.12 -6.60 5.83
C LEU A 28 -1.32 -7.26 4.70
N LEU A 29 -0.02 -7.48 4.93
CA LEU A 29 0.82 -8.35 4.10
C LEU A 29 0.86 -9.76 4.70
N THR A 30 0.39 -10.77 3.95
CA THR A 30 0.31 -12.17 4.41
C THR A 30 1.29 -13.08 3.65
N ASP A 31 1.93 -13.98 4.40
CA ASP A 31 2.91 -14.96 3.90
C ASP A 31 2.26 -16.33 3.62
N HIS A 32 2.16 -16.70 2.35
CA HIS A 32 1.81 -18.06 1.91
C HIS A 32 2.98 -18.70 1.15
N THR A 33 4.21 -18.48 1.62
CA THR A 33 5.43 -19.13 1.12
C THR A 33 5.81 -20.34 1.98
N VAL A 34 6.50 -21.31 1.37
CA VAL A 34 6.85 -22.60 2.00
C VAL A 34 8.32 -22.99 1.81
N THR A 35 8.99 -22.48 0.77
CA THR A 35 10.42 -22.80 0.55
C THR A 35 11.33 -21.79 1.22
N SER A 36 12.61 -22.14 1.36
CA SER A 36 13.62 -21.21 1.89
C SER A 36 13.79 -19.96 1.03
N VAL A 37 13.67 -20.08 -0.31
CA VAL A 37 13.76 -18.93 -1.22
C VAL A 37 12.49 -18.07 -1.14
N GLY A 38 11.31 -18.69 -1.06
CA GLY A 38 10.04 -18.00 -0.86
C GLY A 38 10.02 -17.22 0.45
N HIS A 39 10.39 -17.86 1.56
CA HIS A 39 10.44 -17.20 2.88
C HIS A 39 11.42 -16.04 2.91
N SER A 40 12.56 -16.21 2.23
CA SER A 40 13.54 -15.13 2.08
C SER A 40 12.97 -13.96 1.28
N PHE A 41 12.24 -14.26 0.20
CA PHE A 41 11.60 -13.25 -0.65
C PHE A 41 10.55 -12.48 0.14
N TYR A 42 9.67 -13.19 0.86
CA TYR A 42 8.66 -12.56 1.71
C TYR A 42 9.28 -11.56 2.68
N ARG A 43 10.32 -11.97 3.42
CA ARG A 43 11.03 -11.08 4.37
C ARG A 43 11.66 -9.88 3.68
N ALA A 44 12.44 -10.13 2.61
CA ALA A 44 13.14 -9.06 1.91
C ALA A 44 12.17 -8.05 1.26
N PHE A 45 11.02 -8.54 0.81
CA PHE A 45 9.94 -7.70 0.30
C PHE A 45 9.29 -6.92 1.45
N SER A 46 8.86 -7.58 2.52
CA SER A 46 8.17 -6.94 3.66
C SER A 46 9.03 -5.88 4.35
N ASP A 47 10.35 -6.09 4.44
CA ASP A 47 11.27 -5.17 5.08
C ASP A 47 11.40 -3.83 4.33
N LYS A 48 11.11 -3.83 3.02
CA LYS A 48 11.25 -2.67 2.13
C LYS A 48 9.91 -2.15 1.60
N TRP A 49 8.83 -2.89 1.85
CA TRP A 49 7.52 -2.56 1.34
C TRP A 49 6.92 -1.39 2.10
N GLU A 50 6.63 -0.32 1.37
CA GLU A 50 5.94 0.87 1.86
C GLU A 50 5.00 1.33 0.75
N SER A 51 3.73 1.56 1.08
CA SER A 51 2.75 1.96 0.08
C SER A 51 1.55 2.66 0.70
N ASP A 52 1.00 3.64 -0.03
CA ASP A 52 -0.27 4.29 0.30
C ASP A 52 -1.49 3.38 0.04
N PHE A 53 -1.28 2.12 -0.31
CA PHE A 53 -2.35 1.17 -0.58
C PHE A 53 -2.90 0.57 0.72
N THR A 54 -4.15 0.89 1.05
CA THR A 54 -4.85 0.42 2.26
C THR A 54 -5.33 -1.04 2.17
N GLY A 55 -5.18 -1.71 1.01
CA GLY A 55 -5.69 -3.08 0.82
C GLY A 55 -4.71 -4.17 1.23
N ASN A 56 -5.23 -5.38 1.44
CA ASN A 56 -4.40 -6.53 1.83
C ASN A 56 -3.64 -7.10 0.64
N LEU A 57 -2.38 -7.45 0.86
CA LEU A 57 -1.53 -8.17 -0.07
C LEU A 57 -1.22 -9.56 0.44
N THR A 58 -1.16 -10.53 -0.45
CA THR A 58 -0.76 -11.90 -0.13
C THR A 58 0.32 -12.34 -1.10
N ILE A 59 1.45 -12.78 -0.55
CA ILE A 59 2.56 -13.37 -1.30
C ILE A 59 2.36 -14.89 -1.28
N ASN A 60 2.02 -15.44 -2.44
CA ASN A 60 1.78 -16.87 -2.62
C ASN A 60 2.97 -17.50 -3.33
N GLU A 61 3.29 -18.73 -2.94
CA GLU A 61 4.32 -19.53 -3.59
C GLU A 61 3.76 -20.81 -4.19
N ARG A 62 4.22 -21.14 -5.40
CA ARG A 62 4.14 -22.49 -5.96
C ARG A 62 5.54 -23.09 -6.08
N PRO A 63 5.92 -24.04 -5.21
CA PRO A 63 7.25 -24.65 -5.25
C PRO A 63 7.41 -25.63 -6.43
N SER A 64 8.60 -25.65 -7.02
CA SER A 64 9.01 -26.60 -8.07
C SER A 64 10.41 -27.12 -7.80
N ALA A 65 10.51 -28.42 -7.46
CA ALA A 65 11.77 -29.04 -7.09
C ALA A 65 12.87 -28.97 -8.17
N ARG A 66 12.48 -28.92 -9.45
CA ARG A 66 13.43 -28.92 -10.58
C ARG A 66 13.98 -27.54 -10.91
N TRP A 67 13.18 -26.50 -10.70
CA TRP A 67 13.45 -25.20 -11.29
C TRP A 67 13.58 -24.09 -10.26
N GLY A 68 12.86 -24.16 -9.12
CA GLY A 68 12.71 -23.03 -8.20
C GLY A 68 11.26 -22.79 -7.77
N SER A 69 10.92 -21.54 -7.50
CA SER A 69 9.65 -21.16 -6.89
C SER A 69 8.95 -20.09 -7.71
N TRP A 70 7.69 -20.32 -8.06
CA TRP A 70 6.86 -19.29 -8.65
C TRP A 70 6.25 -18.46 -7.53
N ILE A 71 6.57 -17.17 -7.49
CA ILE A 71 6.03 -16.22 -6.52
C ILE A 71 4.97 -15.39 -7.22
N THR A 72 3.81 -15.25 -6.57
CA THR A 72 2.69 -14.46 -7.04
C THR A 72 2.24 -13.54 -5.92
N ILE A 73 2.21 -12.24 -6.18
CA ILE A 73 1.66 -11.24 -5.27
C ILE A 73 0.24 -10.95 -5.71
N THR A 74 -0.68 -10.99 -4.76
CA THR A 74 -2.12 -10.79 -5.01
C THR A 74 -2.67 -9.69 -4.12
N ALA A 75 -3.57 -8.88 -4.66
CA ALA A 75 -4.37 -7.92 -3.92
C ALA A 75 -5.83 -8.42 -3.91
N GLY A 76 -6.22 -9.11 -2.84
CA GLY A 76 -7.47 -9.87 -2.79
C GLY A 76 -7.44 -11.06 -3.76
N GLN A 77 -8.24 -11.03 -4.81
CA GLN A 77 -8.32 -12.11 -5.82
C GLN A 77 -7.47 -11.84 -7.08
N ASP A 78 -6.94 -10.61 -7.21
CA ASP A 78 -6.25 -10.17 -8.41
C ASP A 78 -4.74 -10.37 -8.28
N VAL A 79 -4.13 -10.90 -9.34
CA VAL A 79 -2.67 -11.01 -9.44
C VAL A 79 -2.09 -9.67 -9.85
N VAL A 80 -1.27 -9.08 -8.99
CA VAL A 80 -0.61 -7.78 -9.25
C VAL A 80 0.81 -7.96 -9.79
N TYR A 81 1.50 -9.02 -9.35
CA TYR A 81 2.85 -9.33 -9.79
C TYR A 81 3.10 -10.83 -9.76
N GLN A 82 3.96 -11.30 -10.66
CA GLN A 82 4.45 -12.68 -10.63
C GLN A 82 5.89 -12.76 -11.12
N ALA A 83 6.68 -13.61 -10.49
CA ALA A 83 8.05 -13.87 -10.90
C ALA A 83 8.48 -15.29 -10.55
N PHE A 84 9.51 -15.75 -11.23
CA PHE A 84 10.15 -17.01 -10.96
C PHE A 84 11.47 -16.79 -10.23
N LEU A 85 11.65 -17.45 -9.07
CA LEU A 85 12.87 -17.38 -8.28
C LEU A 85 13.65 -18.69 -8.34
N PHE A 86 14.93 -18.61 -8.66
CA PHE A 86 15.82 -19.77 -8.65
C PHE A 86 16.20 -20.16 -7.20
N PRO A 87 16.37 -21.46 -6.90
CA PRO A 87 16.79 -21.92 -5.57
C PRO A 87 18.15 -21.37 -5.14
N THR A 88 19.02 -21.11 -6.12
CA THR A 88 20.37 -20.57 -5.92
C THR A 88 20.38 -19.09 -5.55
N LYS A 89 19.20 -18.45 -5.44
CA LYS A 89 19.05 -17.01 -5.17
C LYS A 89 19.82 -16.13 -6.16
N ARG A 90 20.00 -16.60 -7.39
CA ARG A 90 20.59 -15.76 -8.45
C ARG A 90 19.68 -14.58 -8.73
N ASP A 91 20.27 -13.39 -8.81
CA ASP A 91 19.56 -12.13 -9.03
C ASP A 91 18.46 -11.85 -7.98
N PHE A 92 18.57 -12.43 -6.79
CA PHE A 92 17.51 -12.38 -5.78
C PHE A 92 17.17 -10.95 -5.35
N ASP A 93 18.15 -10.14 -4.97
CA ASP A 93 17.92 -8.76 -4.52
C ASP A 93 17.29 -7.92 -5.64
N LYS A 94 17.76 -8.10 -6.87
CA LYS A 94 17.18 -7.46 -8.05
C LYS A 94 15.73 -7.89 -8.27
N ASN A 95 15.41 -9.17 -8.12
CA ASN A 95 14.03 -9.64 -8.24
C ASN A 95 13.13 -9.04 -7.15
N VAL A 96 13.63 -8.85 -5.93
CA VAL A 96 12.90 -8.16 -4.86
C VAL A 96 12.67 -6.69 -5.22
N GLU A 97 13.70 -5.97 -5.66
CA GLU A 97 13.58 -4.56 -6.06
C GLU A 97 12.59 -4.37 -7.21
N VAL A 98 12.67 -5.23 -8.24
CA VAL A 98 11.71 -5.25 -9.35
C VAL A 98 10.31 -5.54 -8.84
N ALA A 99 10.14 -6.52 -7.94
CA ALA A 99 8.82 -6.83 -7.39
C ALA A 99 8.21 -5.64 -6.63
N LEU A 100 8.98 -4.91 -5.84
CA LEU A 100 8.51 -3.72 -5.10
C LEU A 100 7.97 -2.66 -6.07
N VAL A 101 8.79 -2.26 -7.06
CA VAL A 101 8.43 -1.22 -8.03
C VAL A 101 7.20 -1.63 -8.85
N HIS A 102 7.20 -2.85 -9.38
CA HIS A 102 6.10 -3.31 -10.24
C HIS A 102 4.79 -3.51 -9.46
N THR A 103 4.87 -3.93 -8.20
CA THR A 103 3.67 -4.10 -7.36
C THR A 103 3.04 -2.74 -7.06
N ASP A 104 3.83 -1.75 -6.64
CA ASP A 104 3.36 -0.39 -6.39
C ASP A 104 2.74 0.25 -7.64
N GLU A 105 3.42 0.15 -8.79
CA GLU A 105 2.88 0.66 -10.06
C GLU A 105 1.57 -0.01 -10.45
N ALA A 106 1.46 -1.34 -10.29
CA ALA A 106 0.24 -2.08 -10.61
C ALA A 106 -0.92 -1.67 -9.70
N LEU A 107 -0.67 -1.44 -8.41
CA LEU A 107 -1.67 -0.97 -7.46
C LEU A 107 -2.14 0.45 -7.78
N LYS A 108 -1.20 1.37 -8.06
CA LYS A 108 -1.52 2.75 -8.43
C LYS A 108 -2.39 2.83 -9.67
N ARG A 109 -2.05 2.09 -10.73
CA ARG A 109 -2.88 2.01 -11.96
C ARG A 109 -4.29 1.52 -11.64
N ARG A 110 -4.40 0.47 -10.82
CA ARG A 110 -5.70 -0.08 -10.42
C ARG A 110 -6.55 0.91 -9.61
N LEU A 111 -5.95 1.69 -8.72
CA LEU A 111 -6.65 2.72 -7.96
C LEU A 111 -7.21 3.79 -8.89
N ILE A 112 -6.41 4.25 -9.85
CA ILE A 112 -6.84 5.21 -10.89
C ILE A 112 -8.02 4.63 -11.68
N ASP A 113 -7.91 3.39 -12.16
CA ASP A 113 -8.97 2.76 -12.94
C ASP A 113 -10.28 2.66 -12.14
N LYS A 114 -10.22 2.32 -10.85
CA LYS A 114 -11.38 2.30 -9.97
C LYS A 114 -12.01 3.67 -9.78
N GLN A 115 -11.20 4.72 -9.58
CA GLN A 115 -11.69 6.09 -9.42
C GLN A 115 -12.33 6.62 -10.71
N LEU A 116 -11.74 6.31 -11.87
CA LEU A 116 -12.29 6.68 -13.18
C LEU A 116 -13.62 5.99 -13.45
N LEU A 117 -13.71 4.68 -13.20
CA LEU A 117 -14.96 3.91 -13.35
C LEU A 117 -16.05 4.42 -12.39
N SER A 118 -15.69 4.70 -11.13
CA SER A 118 -16.62 5.26 -10.14
C SER A 118 -17.13 6.66 -10.50
N THR A 119 -16.33 7.47 -11.20
CA THR A 119 -16.74 8.81 -11.63
C THR A 119 -17.66 8.76 -12.85
N GLY A 120 -17.42 7.82 -13.78
CA GLY A 120 -18.24 7.66 -14.98
C GLY A 120 -19.67 7.17 -14.68
N ASP A 121 -19.85 6.35 -13.65
CA ASP A 121 -21.15 5.79 -13.23
C ASP A 121 -22.08 6.85 -12.61
N LEU A 122 -21.55 8.00 -12.18
CA LEU A 122 -22.32 9.13 -11.65
C LEU A 122 -22.86 10.07 -12.76
N THR A 123 -22.66 9.75 -14.04
CA THR A 123 -23.04 10.61 -15.17
C THR A 123 -24.02 9.96 -16.15
N HIS A 124 -25.21 9.57 -15.69
CA HIS A 124 -26.49 9.65 -16.45
C HIS A 124 -27.64 9.19 -15.52
N ASP A 125 -28.38 10.12 -14.93
CA ASP A 125 -29.70 10.56 -15.40
C ASP A 125 -30.78 9.49 -15.15
N GLU A 126 -31.28 9.49 -13.91
CA GLU A 126 -32.53 8.83 -13.55
C GLU A 126 -33.67 9.55 -14.28
N PHE A 127 -34.27 8.87 -15.25
CA PHE A 127 -35.60 9.21 -15.80
C PHE A 127 -36.66 8.29 -15.21
#